data_AF-A0A940RNE5-F1
#
_entry.id   AF-A0A940RNE5-F1
#
_cell.length_a   1.000
_cell.length_b   1.000
_cell.length_c   1.000
_cell.angle_alpha   90.00
_cell.angle_beta   90.00
_cell.angle_gamma   90.00
#
_symmetry.space_group_name_H-M   'P 1'
#
loop_
_entity.id
_entity.type
_entity.pdbx_description
1 polymer ?
#
loop_
_entity_poly.entity_id
_entity_poly.type
_entity_poly.pdbx_seq_one_letter_code
_entity_poly.pdbx_strand_id
1 'polypeptide(L)'
;MILEVSPPRPSVAVQRLAEAGQLEAAQARRQARRLRGDLDNIALKALHKIPARRYGSVEALARDIERHLEGRPVEARPPRIGYQLQKYLQRHTWGVALGSLAVLALLAALGLALWHAHEARHEAARAQALQRFVLGLFEHAGGAQRSQGMAMRELAPVQAVGALGQPDLAHAA
;
A
#
# COMPACT_ATOMS: atom_id res chain seq x y z
N MET A 1 -13.77 52.57 -25.30
CA MET A 1 -14.53 51.38 -24.82
C MET A 1 -13.81 50.03 -25.05
N ILE A 2 -12.50 49.98 -25.36
CA ILE A 2 -11.73 48.72 -25.58
C ILE A 2 -11.14 48.15 -24.26
N LEU A 3 -11.22 48.92 -23.17
CA LEU A 3 -10.66 48.56 -21.87
C LEU A 3 -11.55 47.61 -21.04
N GLU A 4 -12.84 47.48 -21.36
CA GLU A 4 -13.78 46.71 -20.53
C GLU A 4 -13.99 45.26 -20.99
N VAL A 5 -13.89 45.00 -22.30
CA VAL A 5 -14.19 43.66 -22.82
C VAL A 5 -13.04 42.69 -22.52
N SER A 6 -13.33 41.68 -21.71
CA SER A 6 -12.39 40.59 -21.44
C SER A 6 -12.09 39.82 -22.74
N PRO A 7 -10.80 39.62 -23.09
CA PRO A 7 -10.46 38.91 -24.31
C PRO A 7 -10.94 37.46 -24.24
N PRO A 8 -11.51 36.90 -25.31
CA PRO A 8 -11.77 35.47 -25.39
C PRO A 8 -10.46 34.69 -25.36
N ARG A 9 -10.53 33.41 -25.01
CA ARG A 9 -9.36 32.53 -25.10
C ARG A 9 -8.85 32.50 -26.55
N PRO A 10 -7.54 32.60 -26.81
CA PRO A 10 -6.97 32.50 -28.16
C PRO A 10 -7.48 31.29 -28.94
N SER A 11 -7.60 30.12 -28.30
CA SER A 11 -8.14 28.90 -28.92
C SER A 11 -9.58 29.07 -29.42
N VAL A 12 -10.41 29.82 -28.69
CA VAL A 12 -11.80 30.14 -29.06
C VAL A 12 -11.84 31.24 -30.11
N ALA A 13 -10.96 32.23 -30.01
CA ALA A 13 -10.86 33.30 -31.00
C ALA A 13 -10.58 32.73 -32.40
N VAL A 14 -9.64 31.78 -32.51
CA VAL A 14 -9.32 31.10 -33.78
C VAL A 14 -10.51 30.29 -34.33
N GLN A 15 -11.32 29.69 -33.46
CA GLN A 15 -12.53 28.99 -33.89
C GLN A 15 -13.59 29.96 -34.43
N ARG A 16 -13.78 31.11 -33.78
CA ARG A 16 -14.70 32.16 -34.26
C ARG A 16 -14.28 32.74 -35.60
N LEU A 17 -12.98 32.86 -35.85
CA LEU A 17 -12.47 33.28 -37.17
C LEU A 17 -12.87 32.28 -38.27
N ALA A 18 -12.93 30.98 -37.96
CA ALA A 18 -13.44 30.00 -38.92
C ALA A 18 -14.95 30.05 -39.10
N GLU A 19 -15.72 30.26 -38.03
CA GLU A 19 -17.18 30.48 -38.12
C GLU A 19 -17.53 31.72 -38.96
N ALA A 20 -16.70 32.76 -38.86
CA ALA A 20 -16.82 33.97 -39.67
C ALA A 20 -16.29 33.83 -41.11
N GLY A 21 -15.86 32.63 -41.52
CA GLY A 21 -15.33 32.37 -42.87
C GLY A 21 -13.95 32.97 -43.15
N GLN A 22 -13.25 33.48 -42.13
CA GLN A 22 -11.93 34.11 -42.26
C GLN A 22 -10.77 33.11 -42.18
N LEU A 23 -11.02 31.90 -41.69
CA LEU A 23 -10.07 30.79 -41.65
C LEU A 23 -10.75 29.49 -42.06
N GLU A 24 -10.02 28.60 -42.73
CA GLU A 24 -10.52 27.26 -43.00
C GLU A 24 -10.78 26.48 -41.69
N ALA A 25 -11.92 25.81 -41.60
CA ALA A 25 -12.33 25.10 -40.40
C ALA A 25 -11.31 24.04 -39.94
N ALA A 26 -10.69 23.32 -40.86
CA ALA A 26 -9.67 22.32 -40.54
C ALA A 26 -8.40 22.96 -39.93
N GLN A 27 -7.97 24.09 -40.50
CA GLN A 27 -6.79 24.83 -40.02
C GLN A 27 -7.05 25.45 -38.65
N ALA A 28 -8.20 26.08 -38.47
CA ALA A 28 -8.61 26.67 -37.20
C ALA A 28 -8.72 25.61 -36.09
N ARG A 29 -9.27 24.42 -36.37
CA ARG A 29 -9.29 23.31 -35.40
C ARG A 29 -7.89 22.88 -34.99
N ARG A 30 -6.95 22.77 -35.94
CA ARG A 30 -5.55 22.39 -35.66
C ARG A 30 -4.84 23.44 -34.82
N GLN A 31 -4.98 24.72 -35.16
CA GLN A 31 -4.40 25.83 -34.41
C GLN A 31 -5.03 25.97 -33.02
N ALA A 32 -6.35 25.89 -32.90
CA ALA A 32 -7.03 25.91 -31.62
C ALA A 32 -6.55 24.79 -30.69
N ARG A 33 -6.31 23.57 -31.22
CA ARG A 33 -5.73 22.47 -30.44
C ARG A 33 -4.33 22.76 -29.93
N ARG A 34 -3.49 23.45 -30.72
CA ARG A 34 -2.13 23.84 -30.31
C ARG A 34 -2.13 24.97 -29.27
N LEU A 35 -3.06 25.91 -29.38
CA LEU A 35 -3.18 27.05 -28.45
C LEU A 35 -3.86 26.67 -27.13
N ARG A 36 -4.66 25.60 -27.14
CA ARG A 36 -5.46 25.20 -25.99
C ARG A 36 -4.58 24.83 -24.80
N GLY A 37 -4.89 25.43 -23.65
CA GLY A 37 -4.22 25.11 -22.38
C GLY A 37 -3.24 26.20 -21.98
N ASP A 38 -1.94 25.92 -22.04
CA ASP A 38 -0.94 26.78 -21.44
C ASP A 38 -0.78 28.11 -22.22
N LEU A 39 -0.82 28.08 -23.56
CA LEU A 39 -0.77 29.30 -24.39
C LEU A 39 -2.01 30.19 -24.22
N ASP A 40 -3.20 29.60 -24.08
CA ASP A 40 -4.40 30.36 -23.71
C ASP A 40 -4.19 31.11 -22.38
N ASN A 41 -3.66 30.43 -21.36
CA ASN A 41 -3.45 31.04 -20.05
C ASN A 41 -2.36 32.13 -20.09
N ILE A 42 -1.25 31.89 -20.79
CA ILE A 42 -0.18 32.88 -20.95
C ILE A 42 -0.71 34.14 -21.62
N ALA A 43 -1.47 34.01 -22.71
CA ALA A 43 -2.06 35.15 -23.40
C ALA A 43 -3.08 35.89 -22.53
N LEU A 44 -3.95 35.17 -21.80
CA LEU A 44 -4.93 35.79 -20.90
C LEU A 44 -4.28 36.53 -19.73
N LYS A 45 -3.19 35.99 -19.15
CA LYS A 45 -2.42 36.68 -18.10
C LYS A 45 -1.75 37.93 -18.67
N ALA A 46 -1.13 37.85 -19.85
CA ALA A 46 -0.51 39.01 -20.51
C ALA A 46 -1.53 40.11 -20.86
N LEU A 47 -2.73 39.73 -21.32
CA LEU A 47 -3.81 40.64 -21.73
C LEU A 47 -4.76 41.02 -20.58
N HIS A 48 -4.45 40.64 -19.34
CA HIS A 48 -5.33 40.88 -18.20
C HIS A 48 -5.60 42.38 -18.04
N LYS A 49 -6.86 42.80 -17.82
CA LYS A 49 -7.17 44.26 -17.79
C LYS A 49 -6.46 44.99 -16.64
N ILE A 50 -6.52 44.43 -15.43
CA ILE A 50 -5.81 44.92 -14.25
C ILE A 50 -4.30 44.69 -14.42
N PRO A 51 -3.45 45.74 -14.48
CA PRO A 51 -2.00 45.62 -14.68
C PRO A 51 -1.31 44.77 -13.60
N ALA A 52 -1.74 44.89 -12.34
CA ALA A 52 -1.20 44.10 -11.23
C ALA A 52 -1.41 42.57 -11.37
N ARG A 53 -2.31 42.14 -12.27
CA ARG A 53 -2.56 40.72 -12.58
C ARG A 53 -1.86 40.27 -13.87
N ARG A 54 -1.20 41.17 -14.59
CA ARG A 54 -0.32 40.83 -15.71
C ARG A 54 1.02 40.31 -15.18
N TYR A 55 1.90 39.93 -16.10
CA TYR A 55 3.29 39.73 -15.76
C TYR A 55 3.91 41.03 -15.25
N GLY A 56 4.60 40.97 -14.11
CA GLY A 56 5.28 42.13 -13.54
C GLY A 56 6.49 42.58 -14.35
N SER A 57 7.00 41.74 -15.25
CA SER A 57 8.09 42.07 -16.16
C SER A 57 8.05 41.23 -17.44
N VAL A 58 8.81 41.64 -18.46
CA VAL A 58 8.96 40.89 -19.71
C VAL A 58 9.68 39.57 -19.46
N GLU A 59 10.64 39.52 -18.54
CA GLU A 59 11.34 38.31 -18.13
C GLU A 59 10.36 37.28 -17.53
N ALA A 60 9.35 37.72 -16.79
CA ALA A 60 8.34 36.81 -16.25
C ALA A 60 7.50 36.17 -17.37
N LEU A 61 7.18 36.92 -18.43
CA LEU A 61 6.52 36.39 -19.61
C LEU A 61 7.44 35.42 -20.38
N ALA A 62 8.71 35.81 -20.59
CA ALA A 62 9.70 34.98 -21.27
C ALA A 62 9.91 33.63 -20.57
N ARG A 63 10.02 33.64 -19.23
CA ARG A 63 10.13 32.41 -18.43
C ARG A 63 8.92 31.49 -18.60
N ASP A 64 7.72 32.02 -18.69
CA ASP A 64 6.52 31.20 -18.90
C ASP A 64 6.46 30.63 -20.32
N ILE A 65 6.96 31.35 -21.32
CA ILE A 65 7.13 30.84 -22.69
C ILE A 65 8.17 29.72 -22.72
N GLU A 66 9.34 29.93 -22.12
CA GLU A 66 10.39 28.90 -22.00
C GLU A 66 9.86 27.65 -21.29
N ARG A 67 9.16 27.82 -20.16
CA ARG A 67 8.50 26.70 -19.46
C ARG A 67 7.53 25.97 -20.37
N HIS A 68 6.73 26.68 -21.16
CA HIS A 68 5.82 26.05 -22.10
C HIS A 68 6.56 25.21 -23.15
N LEU A 69 7.64 25.76 -23.72
CA LEU A 69 8.48 25.07 -24.72
C LEU A 69 9.22 23.85 -24.13
N GLU A 70 9.69 23.96 -22.88
CA GLU A 70 10.32 22.87 -22.12
C GLU A 70 9.28 21.87 -21.56
N GLY A 71 7.99 22.11 -21.78
CA GLY A 71 6.91 21.27 -21.26
C GLY A 71 6.74 21.34 -19.74
N ARG A 72 7.31 22.34 -19.06
CA ARG A 72 7.21 22.59 -17.62
C ARG A 72 5.89 23.27 -17.24
N PRO A 73 5.46 23.17 -15.96
CA PRO A 73 4.29 23.90 -15.49
C PRO A 73 4.51 25.42 -15.62
N VAL A 74 3.55 26.10 -16.25
CA VAL A 74 3.55 27.56 -16.41
C VAL A 74 2.86 28.26 -15.23
N GLU A 75 3.32 29.45 -14.88
CA GLU A 75 2.74 30.25 -13.78
C GLU A 75 1.43 30.94 -14.19
N ALA A 76 1.18 31.06 -15.49
CA ALA A 76 -0.05 31.60 -16.03
C ALA A 76 -1.30 30.80 -15.67
N ARG A 77 -1.15 29.52 -15.34
CA ARG A 77 -2.27 28.63 -15.05
C ARG A 77 -2.61 28.68 -13.55
N PRO A 78 -3.89 28.73 -13.16
CA PRO A 78 -4.26 28.67 -11.75
C PRO A 78 -3.68 27.41 -11.10
N PRO A 79 -3.17 27.51 -9.86
CA PRO A 79 -2.43 26.43 -9.22
C PRO A 79 -3.33 25.20 -9.08
N ARG A 80 -3.06 24.17 -9.90
CA ARG A 80 -3.68 22.85 -9.81
C ARG A 80 -2.59 21.84 -9.51
N ILE A 81 -2.64 21.23 -8.33
CA ILE A 81 -1.65 20.26 -7.84
C ILE A 81 -1.49 19.09 -8.83
N GLY A 82 -2.60 18.58 -9.40
CA GLY A 82 -2.57 17.52 -10.40
C GLY A 82 -1.88 17.88 -11.72
N TYR A 83 -1.90 19.15 -12.15
CA TYR A 83 -1.21 19.59 -13.38
C TYR A 83 0.31 19.58 -13.20
N GLN A 84 0.79 20.03 -12.04
CA GLN A 84 2.20 20.02 -11.70
C GLN A 84 2.72 18.57 -11.57
N LEU A 85 1.93 17.70 -10.92
CA LEU A 85 2.26 16.28 -10.79
C LEU A 85 2.31 15.58 -12.14
N GLN A 86 1.34 15.82 -13.04
CA GLN A 86 1.36 15.25 -14.39
C GLN A 86 2.59 15.67 -15.19
N LYS A 87 2.96 16.96 -15.16
CA LYS A 87 4.16 17.45 -15.84
C LYS A 87 5.45 16.91 -15.23
N TYR A 88 5.47 16.71 -13.91
CA TYR A 88 6.58 16.08 -13.19
C TYR A 88 6.74 14.60 -13.58
N LEU A 89 5.63 13.84 -13.63
CA LEU A 89 5.61 12.43 -14.04
C LEU A 89 6.02 12.25 -15.51
N GLN A 90 5.61 13.16 -16.40
CA GLN A 90 6.03 13.16 -17.81
C GLN A 90 7.52 13.47 -18.00
N ARG A 91 8.15 14.18 -17.06
CA ARG A 91 9.56 14.55 -17.14
C ARG A 91 10.48 13.50 -16.52
N HIS A 92 10.06 12.89 -15.41
CA HIS A 92 10.81 11.84 -14.71
C HIS A 92 10.27 10.45 -15.03
N THR A 93 9.94 10.17 -16.30
CA THR A 93 9.40 8.86 -16.73
C THR A 93 10.26 7.70 -16.27
N TRP A 94 11.59 7.81 -16.41
CA TRP A 94 12.54 6.80 -15.96
C TRP A 94 12.62 6.66 -14.43
N GLY A 95 12.66 7.77 -13.69
CA GLY A 95 12.73 7.74 -12.22
C GLY A 95 11.45 7.20 -11.60
N VAL A 96 10.30 7.58 -12.16
CA VAL A 96 8.98 7.06 -11.77
C VAL A 96 8.85 5.59 -12.15
N ALA A 97 9.29 5.19 -13.35
CA ALA A 97 9.27 3.80 -13.78
C ALA A 97 10.12 2.92 -12.85
N LEU A 98 11.37 3.29 -12.58
CA LEU A 98 12.24 2.54 -11.67
C LEU A 98 11.68 2.50 -10.25
N GLY A 99 11.18 3.63 -9.74
CA GLY A 99 10.56 3.70 -8.42
C GLY A 99 9.32 2.82 -8.32
N SER A 100 8.45 2.85 -9.34
CA SER A 100 7.26 2.00 -9.39
C SER A 100 7.60 0.53 -9.48
N LEU A 101 8.63 0.16 -10.26
CA LEU A 101 9.12 -1.21 -10.34
C LEU A 101 9.67 -1.68 -8.99
N ALA A 102 10.44 -0.84 -8.30
CA ALA A 102 10.96 -1.16 -6.97
C ALA A 102 9.83 -1.36 -5.94
N VAL A 103 8.81 -0.50 -5.95
CA VAL A 103 7.64 -0.64 -5.09
C VAL A 103 6.87 -1.92 -5.41
N LEU A 104 6.64 -2.24 -6.69
CA LEU A 104 5.99 -3.47 -7.10
C LEU A 104 6.80 -4.71 -6.67
N ALA A 105 8.12 -4.68 -6.82
CA ALA A 105 9.00 -5.76 -6.38
C ALA A 105 8.93 -5.96 -4.87
N LEU A 106 8.91 -4.88 -4.08
CA LEU A 106 8.76 -4.95 -2.63
C LEU A 106 7.39 -5.51 -2.21
N LEU A 107 6.31 -5.10 -2.87
CA LEU A 107 4.97 -5.62 -2.61
C LEU A 107 4.87 -7.10 -2.97
N ALA A 108 5.46 -7.51 -4.10
CA ALA A 108 5.52 -8.92 -4.50
C ALA A 108 6.33 -9.75 -3.50
N ALA A 109 7.51 -9.27 -3.10
CA ALA A 109 8.35 -9.92 -2.10
C ALA A 109 7.64 -10.05 -0.75
N LEU A 110 6.95 -8.99 -0.31
CA LEU A 110 6.15 -9.01 0.93
C LEU A 110 5.00 -10.01 0.82
N GLY A 111 4.28 -10.05 -0.31
CA GLY A 111 3.21 -11.01 -0.56
C GLY A 111 3.70 -12.45 -0.50
N LEU A 112 4.82 -12.74 -1.16
CA LEU A 112 5.46 -14.07 -1.11
C LEU A 112 5.92 -14.42 0.31
N ALA A 113 6.56 -13.48 1.02
CA ALA A 113 6.99 -13.71 2.40
C ALA A 113 5.82 -14.04 3.33
N LEU A 114 4.69 -13.33 3.18
CA LEU A 114 3.47 -13.61 3.94
C LEU A 114 2.86 -14.97 3.57
N TRP A 115 2.88 -15.34 2.29
CA TRP A 115 2.44 -16.66 1.83
C TRP A 115 3.26 -17.77 2.48
N HIS A 116 4.59 -17.69 2.37
CA HIS A 116 5.50 -18.67 2.98
C HIS A 116 5.35 -18.74 4.50
N ALA A 117 5.18 -17.60 5.17
CA ALA A 117 4.94 -17.56 6.60
C ALA A 117 3.61 -18.23 6.99
N HIS A 118 2.59 -18.16 6.13
CA HIS A 118 1.31 -18.83 6.37
C HIS A 118 1.45 -20.34 6.21
N GLU A 119 2.10 -20.80 5.14
CA GLU A 119 2.33 -22.23 4.87
C GLU A 119 3.14 -22.89 6.00
N ALA A 120 4.24 -22.24 6.42
CA ALA A 120 5.09 -22.73 7.51
C ALA A 120 4.33 -22.84 8.84
N ARG A 121 3.37 -21.94 9.10
CA ARG A 121 2.51 -22.02 10.29
C ARG A 121 1.56 -23.21 10.23
N HIS A 122 1.01 -23.53 9.06
CA HIS A 122 0.16 -24.71 8.87
C HIS A 122 0.94 -26.01 9.08
N GLU A 123 2.14 -26.10 8.53
CA GLU A 123 3.03 -27.25 8.74
C GLU A 123 3.41 -27.41 10.21
N ALA A 124 3.79 -26.32 10.88
CA ALA A 124 4.10 -26.31 12.30
C ALA A 124 2.88 -26.72 13.15
N ALA A 125 1.68 -26.22 12.82
CA ALA A 125 0.46 -26.59 13.52
C ALA A 125 0.11 -28.08 13.35
N ARG A 126 0.32 -28.65 12.16
CA ARG A 126 0.14 -30.08 11.89
C ARG A 126 1.13 -30.94 12.68
N ALA A 127 2.41 -30.57 12.70
CA ALA A 127 3.42 -31.26 13.46
C ALA A 127 3.11 -31.24 14.97
N GLN A 128 2.70 -30.09 15.50
CA GLN A 128 2.27 -29.95 16.90
C GLN A 128 1.00 -30.74 17.22
N ALA A 129 0.05 -30.83 16.30
CA ALA A 129 -1.15 -31.65 16.47
C ALA A 129 -0.80 -33.15 16.51
N LEU A 130 0.06 -33.60 15.61
CA LEU A 130 0.52 -34.99 15.57
C LEU A 130 1.30 -35.36 16.85
N GLN A 131 2.21 -34.50 17.30
CA GLN A 131 2.96 -34.71 18.54
C GLN A 131 2.01 -34.83 19.75
N ARG A 132 1.05 -33.90 19.88
CA ARG A 132 0.05 -33.94 20.97
C ARG A 132 -0.80 -35.20 20.91
N PHE A 133 -1.20 -35.62 19.71
CA PHE A 133 -1.96 -36.85 19.52
C PHE A 133 -1.16 -38.09 19.97
N VAL A 134 0.08 -38.23 19.52
CA VAL A 134 0.95 -39.36 19.89
C VAL A 134 1.20 -39.38 21.40
N LEU A 135 1.49 -38.23 22.02
CA LEU A 135 1.64 -38.14 23.47
C LEU A 135 0.36 -38.53 24.22
N GLY A 136 -0.80 -38.06 23.75
CA GLY A 136 -2.10 -38.42 24.33
C GLY A 136 -2.42 -39.91 24.22
N LEU A 137 -2.04 -40.57 23.10
CA LEU A 137 -2.17 -42.01 22.94
C LEU A 137 -1.31 -42.79 23.95
N PHE A 138 -0.06 -42.38 24.18
CA PHE A 138 0.81 -43.02 25.17
C PHE A 138 0.30 -42.86 26.60
N GLU A 139 -0.21 -41.67 26.95
CA GLU A 139 -0.82 -41.46 28.27
C GLU A 139 -2.05 -42.34 28.48
N HIS A 140 -2.90 -42.48 27.46
CA HIS A 140 -4.09 -43.33 27.53
C HIS A 140 -3.73 -44.82 27.64
N ALA A 141 -2.76 -45.31 26.85
CA ALA A 141 -2.31 -46.69 26.89
C ALA A 141 -1.54 -47.03 28.19
N GLY A 142 -0.67 -46.12 28.66
CA GLY A 142 0.10 -46.30 29.88
C GLY A 142 -0.72 -46.22 31.17
N GLY A 143 -1.80 -45.42 31.16
CA GLY A 143 -2.76 -45.34 32.26
C GLY A 143 -3.56 -46.64 32.46
N ALA A 144 -3.94 -47.31 31.36
CA ALA A 144 -4.62 -48.61 31.41
C ALA A 144 -3.74 -49.73 32.01
N GLN A 145 -2.43 -49.69 31.78
CA GLN A 145 -1.48 -50.65 32.36
C GLN A 145 -1.21 -50.37 33.86
N ARG A 146 -1.14 -49.08 34.24
CA ARG A 146 -0.93 -48.66 35.64
C ARG A 146 -2.12 -49.02 36.55
N SER A 147 -3.35 -48.92 36.06
CA SER A 147 -4.53 -49.31 36.85
C SER A 147 -4.62 -50.82 37.07
N GLN A 148 -4.28 -51.64 36.06
CA GLN A 148 -4.24 -53.09 36.20
C GLN A 148 -3.13 -53.59 37.12
N GLY A 149 -1.94 -52.97 37.07
CA GLY A 149 -0.81 -53.32 37.95
C GLY A 149 -1.01 -52.92 39.42
N MET A 150 -1.84 -51.92 39.71
CA MET A 150 -2.16 -51.51 41.07
C MET A 150 -3.23 -52.43 41.70
N ALA A 151 -4.21 -52.89 40.91
CA ALA A 151 -5.24 -53.84 41.36
C ALA A 151 -4.65 -55.20 41.79
N MET A 152 -3.54 -55.66 41.18
CA MET A 152 -2.90 -56.92 41.57
C MET A 152 -2.07 -56.82 42.87
N ARG A 153 -1.76 -55.60 43.33
CA ARG A 153 -0.90 -55.36 44.50
C ARG A 153 -1.69 -55.17 45.80
N GLU A 154 -3.00 -54.95 45.72
CA GLU A 154 -3.91 -54.87 46.89
C GLU A 154 -4.41 -56.23 47.41
N LEU A 155 -4.03 -57.35 46.78
CA LEU A 155 -4.38 -58.71 47.23
C LEU A 155 -3.27 -59.41 48.04
N ALA A 156 -2.43 -58.66 48.77
CA ALA A 156 -1.51 -59.25 49.76
C ALA A 156 -2.23 -59.30 51.14
N PRO A 157 -2.50 -60.48 51.72
CA PRO A 157 -3.20 -60.56 52.99
C PRO A 157 -2.33 -60.03 54.13
N VAL A 158 -2.82 -58.96 54.77
CA VAL A 158 -2.34 -58.47 56.07
C VAL A 158 -2.80 -59.45 57.14
N GLN A 159 -1.96 -60.41 57.50
CA GLN A 159 -2.03 -61.09 58.80
C GLN A 159 -0.64 -61.43 59.33
N ALA A 160 -0.11 -60.55 60.18
CA ALA A 160 0.77 -60.93 61.27
C ALA A 160 0.76 -59.81 62.32
N VAL A 161 0.81 -60.23 63.58
CA VAL A 161 1.11 -59.43 64.79
C VAL A 161 -0.09 -58.90 65.58
N GLY A 162 -0.64 -59.77 66.44
CA GLY A 162 -0.88 -59.46 67.86
C GLY A 162 -0.20 -60.58 68.66
N ALA A 163 0.89 -60.35 69.41
CA ALA A 163 0.96 -59.65 70.71
C ALA A 163 -0.01 -60.25 71.73
N LEU A 164 0.33 -60.59 72.98
CA LEU A 164 1.53 -60.49 73.82
C LEU A 164 1.17 -61.24 75.14
N GLY A 165 2.17 -61.73 75.87
CA GLY A 165 2.08 -61.97 77.33
C GLY A 165 1.71 -63.39 77.76
N GLN A 166 2.26 -63.98 78.82
CA GLN A 166 3.35 -63.65 79.74
C GLN A 166 3.60 -64.95 80.58
N PRO A 167 4.47 -64.97 81.62
CA PRO A 167 5.35 -66.10 81.98
C PRO A 167 4.78 -67.02 83.08
N ASP A 168 5.40 -68.19 83.31
CA ASP A 168 5.74 -68.63 84.68
C ASP A 168 6.62 -69.91 84.73
N LEU A 169 7.68 -69.79 85.55
CA LEU A 169 8.28 -70.73 86.50
C LEU A 169 8.64 -72.18 86.08
N ALA A 170 9.95 -72.39 86.04
CA ALA A 170 10.71 -73.34 86.87
C ALA A 170 9.96 -74.56 87.43
N HIS A 171 10.43 -75.76 87.08
CA HIS A 171 10.80 -76.89 87.96
C HIS A 171 11.61 -77.88 87.10
N ALA A 172 12.92 -78.01 87.32
CA ALA A 172 13.54 -78.96 88.24
C ALA A 172 13.39 -80.44 87.80
N ALA A 173 14.46 -80.97 87.18
CA ALA A 173 15.08 -82.28 87.37
C ALA A 173 15.85 -82.71 86.11
#